data_AF-A0A1H8VXL5-F1
#
_entry.id   AF-A0A1H8VXL5-F1
#
_cell.length_a   1.000
_cell.length_b   1.000
_cell.length_c   1.000
_cell.angle_alpha   90.00
_cell.angle_beta   90.00
_cell.angle_gamma   90.00
#
_symmetry.space_group_name_H-M   'P 1'
#
loop_
_entity.id
_entity.type
_entity.pdbx_description
1 polymer ?
#
loop_
_entity_poly.entity_id
_entity_poly.type
_entity_poly.pdbx_seq_one_letter_code
_entity_poly.pdbx_strand_id
1 'polypeptide(L)'
;MFYLHEVASSEVGTASKAAPSRFTRFGNLLELCALALPNGATAGGLPLSLQIVCRGYEEAMALRIGQAYQAATEWHRRAPDL
;
A
#
# COMPACT_ATOMS: atom_id res chain seq x y z
N MET A 1 -18.85 -13.17 4.17
CA MET A 1 -18.21 -13.13 5.50
C MET A 1 -16.89 -12.40 5.32
N PHE A 2 -16.88 -11.10 5.59
CA PHE A 2 -15.70 -10.24 5.45
C PHE A 2 -14.79 -10.44 6.66
N TYR A 3 -13.52 -10.78 6.46
CA TYR A 3 -12.51 -10.76 7.52
C TYR A 3 -11.73 -9.44 7.39
N LEU A 4 -12.09 -8.47 8.23
CA LEU A 4 -11.28 -7.28 8.47
C LEU A 4 -10.06 -7.75 9.27
N HIS A 5 -8.93 -7.96 8.59
CA HIS A 5 -7.66 -8.12 9.28
C HIS A 5 -7.10 -6.71 9.55
N GLU A 6 -6.84 -6.48 10.84
CA GLU A 6 -6.24 -5.32 11.46
C GLU A 6 -5.21 -4.60 10.57
N VAL A 7 -5.48 -3.32 10.31
CA VAL A 7 -4.49 -2.39 9.73
C VAL A 7 -3.40 -2.21 10.77
N ALA A 8 -2.25 -2.84 10.53
CA ALA A 8 -1.06 -2.62 11.33
C ALA A 8 -0.58 -1.17 11.10
N SER A 9 -1.02 -0.26 11.97
CA SER A 9 -0.36 1.03 12.18
C SER A 9 0.99 0.74 12.83
N SER A 10 2.04 0.55 12.03
CA SER A 10 3.40 0.51 12.57
C SER A 10 3.80 1.93 12.97
N GLU A 11 4.06 2.12 14.26
CA GLU A 11 4.67 3.34 14.78
C GLU A 11 5.98 3.63 14.03
N VAL A 12 6.13 4.87 13.57
CA VAL A 12 7.35 5.38 12.95
C VAL A 12 8.41 5.50 14.06
N GLY A 13 9.08 4.39 14.36
CA GLY A 13 10.09 4.35 15.42
C GLY A 13 10.76 2.99 15.48
N THR A 14 11.87 2.84 14.75
CA THR A 14 12.69 1.62 14.60
C THR A 14 12.17 0.67 13.52
N ALA A 15 12.72 0.77 12.31
CA ALA A 15 12.46 -0.19 11.23
C ALA A 15 12.82 -1.60 11.69
N SER A 16 11.81 -2.39 12.07
CA SER A 16 11.96 -3.83 12.26
C SER A 16 12.60 -4.43 11.00
N LYS A 17 13.62 -5.29 11.15
CA LYS A 17 14.27 -6.04 10.05
C LYS A 17 13.33 -7.07 9.39
N ALA A 18 12.01 -6.86 9.43
CA ALA A 18 11.07 -7.66 8.69
C ALA A 18 11.32 -7.46 7.19
N ALA A 19 11.48 -8.55 6.45
CA ALA A 19 11.61 -8.48 5.01
C ALA A 19 10.38 -7.76 4.42
N PRO A 20 10.54 -6.80 3.50
CA PRO A 20 9.41 -6.08 2.87
C PRO A 20 8.33 -7.02 2.31
N SER A 21 8.77 -8.21 1.90
CA SER A 21 7.94 -9.30 1.41
C SER A 21 6.87 -9.84 2.39
N ARG A 22 6.97 -9.53 3.69
CA ARG A 22 5.95 -9.90 4.70
C ARG A 22 4.57 -9.39 4.33
N PHE A 23 4.50 -8.20 3.73
CA PHE A 23 3.24 -7.58 3.33
C PHE A 23 2.79 -7.94 1.91
N THR A 24 3.66 -8.52 1.07
CA THR A 24 3.33 -8.74 -0.35
C THR A 24 3.26 -10.21 -0.76
N ARG A 25 3.90 -11.12 -0.03
CA ARG A 25 3.97 -12.55 -0.38
C ARG A 25 2.61 -13.25 -0.38
N PHE A 26 1.73 -12.90 0.56
CA PHE A 26 0.42 -13.56 0.67
C PHE A 26 -0.43 -13.36 -0.60
N GLY A 27 -0.32 -12.20 -1.24
CA GLY A 27 -1.06 -11.91 -2.48
C GLY A 27 -0.67 -12.83 -3.62
N ASN A 28 0.63 -13.14 -3.77
CA ASN A 28 1.11 -14.07 -4.78
C ASN A 28 0.60 -15.50 -4.53
N LEU A 29 0.64 -15.95 -3.27
CA LEU A 29 0.22 -17.31 -2.90
C LEU A 29 -1.28 -17.54 -3.09
N LEU A 30 -2.09 -16.51 -2.85
CA LEU A 30 -3.55 -16.56 -2.92
C LEU A 30 -4.11 -16.10 -4.27
N GLU A 31 -3.24 -15.84 -5.26
CA GLU A 31 -3.63 -15.35 -6.59
C GLU A 31 -4.52 -14.09 -6.53
N LEU A 32 -4.20 -13.18 -5.60
CA LEU A 32 -4.91 -11.92 -5.43
C LEU A 32 -4.29 -10.83 -6.31
N CYS A 33 -5.11 -9.85 -6.73
CA CYS A 33 -4.57 -8.65 -7.35
C CYS A 33 -4.28 -7.58 -6.29
N ALA A 34 -3.21 -6.80 -6.49
CA ALA A 34 -2.83 -5.74 -5.57
C ALA A 34 -2.35 -4.48 -6.32
N LEU A 35 -2.65 -3.31 -5.76
CA LEU A 35 -2.22 -2.00 -6.24
C LEU A 35 -1.41 -1.30 -5.14
N ALA A 36 -0.25 -0.74 -5.49
CA ALA A 36 0.58 0.06 -4.58
C ALA A 36 0.51 1.55 -4.96
N LEU A 37 0.34 2.43 -3.97
CA LEU A 37 0.21 3.88 -4.15
C LEU A 37 1.03 4.65 -3.10
N PRO A 38 1.57 5.83 -3.44
CA PRO A 38 2.24 6.67 -2.45
C PRO A 38 1.23 7.21 -1.44
N ASN A 39 1.55 7.13 -0.14
CA ASN A 39 0.65 7.59 0.92
C ASN A 39 1.29 8.50 1.97
N GLY A 40 2.52 8.94 1.73
CA GLY A 40 3.24 9.70 2.73
C GLY A 40 4.73 9.77 2.48
N ALA A 41 5.40 10.39 3.44
CA ALA A 41 6.81 10.23 3.66
C ALA A 41 7.06 10.05 5.17
N THR A 42 8.15 9.37 5.52
CA THR A 42 8.64 9.33 6.89
C THR A 42 9.10 10.73 7.33
N ALA A 43 9.34 10.92 8.62
CA ALA A 43 9.96 12.15 9.13
C ALA A 43 11.35 12.43 8.49
N GLY A 44 12.04 11.38 8.01
CA GLY A 44 13.30 11.48 7.29
C GLY A 44 13.15 11.63 5.76
N GLY A 45 11.95 11.90 5.25
CA GLY A 45 11.70 12.15 3.84
C GLY A 45 11.65 10.91 2.94
N LEU A 46 11.69 9.69 3.50
CA LEU A 46 11.58 8.46 2.71
C LEU A 46 10.12 8.20 2.31
N PRO A 47 9.82 7.84 1.05
CA PRO A 47 8.45 7.61 0.60
C PRO A 47 7.80 6.42 1.31
N LEU A 48 6.52 6.57 1.62
CA LEU A 48 5.66 5.51 2.17
C LEU A 48 4.70 5.01 1.08
N SER A 49 4.26 3.75 1.23
CA SER A 49 3.36 3.09 0.29
C SER A 49 2.11 2.52 1.00
N LEU A 50 0.99 2.60 0.32
CA LEU A 50 -0.29 1.96 0.64
C LEU A 50 -0.53 0.82 -0.34
N GLN A 51 -0.88 -0.37 0.17
CA GLN A 51 -1.28 -1.52 -0.65
C GLN A 51 -2.78 -1.75 -0.55
N ILE A 52 -3.46 -1.76 -1.69
CA ILE A 52 -4.87 -2.17 -1.84
C ILE A 52 -4.86 -3.58 -2.43
N VAL A 53 -5.53 -4.53 -1.76
CA VAL A 53 -5.63 -5.91 -2.22
C VAL A 53 -7.09 -6.24 -2.51
N CYS A 54 -7.35 -6.83 -3.67
CA CYS A 54 -8.67 -7.31 -4.08
C CYS A 54 -8.59 -8.78 -4.52
N ARG A 55 -9.75 -9.36 -4.85
CA ARG A 55 -9.82 -10.71 -5.41
C ARG A 55 -9.08 -10.75 -6.75
N GLY A 56 -8.50 -11.91 -7.09
CA GLY A 56 -7.91 -12.10 -8.42
C GLY A 56 -8.89 -11.74 -9.53
N TYR A 57 -8.41 -11.11 -10.59
CA TYR A 57 -9.20 -10.60 -11.72
C TYR A 57 -10.16 -9.44 -11.39
N GLU A 58 -10.03 -8.79 -10.23
CA GLU A 58 -10.78 -7.58 -9.87
C GLU A 58 -9.91 -6.31 -9.90
N GLU A 59 -8.98 -6.19 -10.85
CA GLU A 59 -8.08 -5.04 -10.99
C GLU A 59 -8.86 -3.73 -11.19
N ALA A 60 -10.01 -3.79 -11.86
CA ALA A 60 -10.89 -2.65 -12.02
C ALA A 60 -11.37 -2.08 -10.67
N MET A 61 -11.62 -2.93 -9.66
CA MET A 61 -11.98 -2.48 -8.32
C MET A 61 -10.78 -1.84 -7.62
N ALA A 62 -9.62 -2.50 -7.67
CA ALA A 62 -8.39 -1.97 -7.07
C ALA A 62 -8.03 -0.58 -7.65
N LEU A 63 -8.15 -0.42 -8.98
CA LEU A 63 -7.93 0.84 -9.67
C LEU A 63 -8.96 1.91 -9.33
N ARG A 64 -10.25 1.56 -9.17
CA ARG A 64 -11.27 2.52 -8.72
C ARG A 64 -10.99 3.06 -7.32
N ILE A 65 -10.60 2.19 -6.40
CA ILE A 65 -10.19 2.61 -5.05
C ILE A 65 -8.95 3.49 -5.15
N GLY A 66 -7.96 3.08 -5.94
CA GLY A 66 -6.73 3.84 -6.12
C GLY A 66 -6.95 5.22 -6.74
N GLN A 67 -7.83 5.32 -7.73
CA GLN A 67 -8.19 6.57 -8.38
C GLN A 67 -8.92 7.51 -7.41
N ALA A 68 -9.85 7.00 -6.60
CA ALA A 68 -10.50 7.79 -5.56
C ALA A 68 -9.50 8.30 -4.51
N TYR A 69 -8.59 7.42 -4.06
CA TYR A 69 -7.53 7.78 -3.11
C TYR A 69 -6.57 8.84 -3.69
N GLN A 70 -6.16 8.69 -4.94
CA GLN A 70 -5.31 9.64 -5.63
C GLN A 70 -6.04 10.97 -5.88
N ALA A 71 -7.34 10.97 -6.17
CA ALA A 71 -8.11 12.21 -6.31
C ALA A 71 -8.25 12.97 -4.98
N ALA A 72 -8.24 12.25 -3.85
CA ALA A 72 -8.30 12.84 -2.52
C ALA A 72 -6.94 13.26 -1.95
N THR A 73 -5.82 12.93 -2.61
CA THR A 73 -4.47 13.15 -2.08
C THR A 73 -3.44 13.56 -3.14
N GLU A 74 -2.42 14.32 -2.74
CA GLU A 74 -1.40 14.82 -3.67
C GLU A 74 -0.05 14.10 -3.58
N TRP A 75 -0.02 12.94 -2.92
CA TRP A 75 1.21 12.15 -2.73
C TRP A 75 1.86 11.73 -4.05
N HIS A 76 1.03 11.47 -5.07
CA HIS A 76 1.47 11.10 -6.42
C HIS A 76 2.22 12.22 -7.16
N ARG A 77 2.15 13.47 -6.69
CA ARG A 77 2.89 14.61 -7.26
C ARG A 77 4.26 14.85 -6.62
N ARG A 78 4.59 14.13 -5.54
CA ARG A 78 5.88 14.25 -4.86
C ARG A 78 6.89 13.32 -5.51
N ALA A 79 8.07 13.84 -5.82
CA ALA A 79 9.20 13.08 -6.34
C ALA A 79 10.48 13.44 -5.57
N PRO A 80 11.43 12.51 -5.40
CA PRO A 80 12.77 12.84 -4.89
C PRO A 80 13.51 13.78 -5.84
N ASP A 81 14.36 14.64 -5.29
CA ASP A 81 15.35 15.39 -6.06
C ASP A 81 16.52 14.45 -6.37
N LEU A 82 16.78 14.18 -7.66
CA LEU A 82 17.70 13.15 -8.15
C LEU A 82 19.02 13.74 -8.66
#